data_AF-C4F7U5-F1
#
_entry.id   AF-C4F7U5-F1
#
_cell.length_a   1.000
_cell.length_b   1.000
_cell.length_c   1.000
_cell.angle_alpha   90.00
_cell.angle_beta   90.00
_cell.angle_gamma   90.00
#
_symmetry.space_group_name_H-M   'P 1'
#
loop_
_entity.id
_entity.type
_entity.pdbx_description
1 polymer ?
#
loop_
_entity_poly.entity_id
_entity_poly.type
_entity_poly.pdbx_seq_one_letter_code
_entity_poly.pdbx_strand_id
1 'polypeptide(L)'
;MNATARASLIAAAAIAAACWAVPALLVGAVPPDAGMFAMMALPYALLPITAVALGLLAAGSARTLFWVPAALGAAFALLFPLAVEGSQDVAFYGIFYTAIGYVAMGLHVSMAKRCRPPR
;
A
#
# COMPACT_ATOMS: atom_id res chain seq x y z
N MET A 1 -17.32 -9.18 12.15
CA MET A 1 -16.27 -9.33 11.12
C MET A 1 -16.08 -10.81 10.84
N ASN A 2 -16.24 -11.27 9.60
CA ASN A 2 -16.13 -12.69 9.26
C ASN A 2 -14.65 -13.15 9.19
N ALA A 3 -14.40 -14.45 9.21
CA ALA A 3 -13.04 -15.03 9.26
C ALA A 3 -12.17 -14.57 8.08
N THR A 4 -12.75 -14.45 6.89
CA THR A 4 -12.09 -13.93 5.69
C THR A 4 -11.63 -12.48 5.85
N ALA A 5 -12.47 -11.57 6.38
CA ALA A 5 -12.07 -10.18 6.59
C ALA A 5 -10.96 -10.04 7.65
N ARG A 6 -10.97 -10.90 8.69
CA ARG A 6 -9.87 -10.97 9.66
C ARG A 6 -8.56 -11.39 9.00
N ALA A 7 -8.59 -12.45 8.18
CA ALA A 7 -7.41 -12.90 7.44
C ALA A 7 -6.87 -11.81 6.50
N SER A 8 -7.76 -11.11 5.79
CA SER A 8 -7.38 -9.99 4.91
C SER A 8 -6.75 -8.81 5.69
N LEU A 9 -7.22 -8.51 6.90
CA LEU A 9 -6.59 -7.48 7.75
C LEU A 9 -5.20 -7.89 8.23
N ILE A 10 -5.03 -9.16 8.62
CA ILE A 10 -3.71 -9.68 9.02
C ILE A 10 -2.75 -9.62 7.83
N ALA A 11 -3.20 -10.01 6.64
CA ALA A 11 -2.42 -9.89 5.41
C ALA A 11 -2.07 -8.43 5.10
N ALA A 12 -3.03 -7.50 5.22
CA ALA A 12 -2.80 -6.08 5.01
C ALA A 12 -1.76 -5.51 5.98
N ALA A 13 -1.85 -5.86 7.27
CA ALA A 13 -0.88 -5.46 8.28
C ALA A 13 0.52 -6.03 7.99
N ALA A 14 0.61 -7.30 7.58
CA ALA A 14 1.88 -7.93 7.20
C ALA A 14 2.51 -7.27 5.98
N ILE A 15 1.72 -6.96 4.94
CA ILE A 15 2.18 -6.26 3.73
C ILE A 15 2.69 -4.86 4.09
N ALA A 16 1.94 -4.12 4.91
CA ALA A 16 2.35 -2.80 5.36
C ALA A 16 3.66 -2.87 6.15
N ALA A 17 3.78 -3.79 7.11
CA ALA A 17 5.01 -3.97 7.89
C ALA A 17 6.21 -4.34 7.01
N ALA A 18 6.03 -5.27 6.07
CA ALA A 18 7.09 -5.67 5.13
C ALA A 18 7.53 -4.49 4.24
N CYS A 19 6.60 -3.64 3.81
CA CYS A 19 6.89 -2.45 3.01
C CYS A 19 7.85 -1.48 3.69
N TRP A 20 7.77 -1.34 5.02
CA TRP A 20 8.65 -0.46 5.78
C TRP A 20 9.92 -1.15 6.26
N ALA A 21 9.86 -2.44 6.59
CA ALA A 21 11.00 -3.19 7.10
C ALA A 21 12.05 -3.52 6.02
N VAL A 22 11.62 -3.87 4.80
CA VAL A 22 12.55 -4.29 3.73
C VAL A 22 13.54 -3.18 3.34
N PRO A 23 13.12 -1.92 3.09
CA PRO A 23 14.05 -0.83 2.81
C PRO A 23 14.97 -0.51 3.99
N ALA A 24 14.45 -0.51 5.22
CA ALA A 24 15.25 -0.22 6.41
C ALA A 24 16.37 -1.26 6.62
N LEU A 25 16.07 -2.54 6.39
CA LEU A 25 17.06 -3.62 6.43
C LEU A 25 18.08 -3.51 5.29
N LEU A 26 17.64 -3.12 4.09
CA LEU A 26 18.52 -2.95 2.93
C LEU A 26 19.50 -1.79 3.13
N VAL A 27 19.06 -0.65 3.65
CA VAL A 27 19.94 0.52 3.91
C VAL A 27 21.05 0.18 4.92
N GLY A 28 20.79 -0.69 5.90
CA GLY A 28 21.80 -1.12 6.86
C GLY A 28 22.80 -2.17 6.34
N ALA A 29 22.44 -2.93 5.30
CA ALA A 29 23.26 -4.03 4.78
C ALA A 29 24.04 -3.68 3.49
N VAL A 30 23.69 -2.58 2.82
CA VAL A 30 24.13 -2.27 1.46
C VAL A 30 25.05 -1.03 1.46
N PRO A 31 26.12 -1.00 0.62
CA PRO A 31 27.01 0.15 0.49
C PRO A 31 26.26 1.46 0.16
N PRO A 32 26.77 2.63 0.59
CA PRO A 32 26.08 3.93 0.49
C PRO A 32 25.56 4.27 -0.92
N ASP A 33 26.23 3.81 -1.98
CA ASP A 33 25.80 4.03 -3.38
C ASP A 33 24.49 3.30 -3.72
N ALA A 34 24.21 2.17 -3.09
CA ALA A 34 22.95 1.43 -3.27
C ALA A 34 21.91 1.73 -2.18
N GLY A 35 22.28 2.48 -1.14
CA GLY A 35 21.35 3.17 -0.25
C GLY A 35 20.46 4.18 -1.00
N MET A 36 21.02 4.87 -2.00
CA MET A 36 20.24 5.76 -2.88
C MET A 36 19.18 5.02 -3.69
N PHE A 37 19.53 3.84 -4.24
CA PHE A 37 18.59 2.97 -4.95
C PHE A 37 17.49 2.44 -4.03
N ALA A 38 17.83 2.03 -2.81
CA ALA A 38 16.85 1.57 -1.82
C ALA A 38 15.88 2.68 -1.41
N MET A 39 16.38 3.91 -1.21
CA MET A 39 15.58 5.08 -0.87
C MET A 39 14.64 5.51 -2.00
N MET A 40 15.03 5.34 -3.27
CA MET A 40 14.14 5.60 -4.42
C MET A 40 13.16 4.44 -4.69
N ALA A 41 13.57 3.20 -4.50
CA ALA A 41 12.71 2.04 -4.76
C ALA A 41 11.47 1.99 -3.85
N LEU A 42 11.58 2.53 -2.63
CA LEU A 42 10.47 2.59 -1.68
C LEU A 42 9.27 3.42 -2.20
N PRO A 43 9.39 4.73 -2.50
CA PRO A 43 8.30 5.54 -3.01
C PRO A 43 7.88 5.18 -4.44
N TYR A 44 8.82 4.79 -5.31
CA TYR A 44 8.51 4.63 -6.74
C TYR A 44 8.08 3.22 -7.15
N ALA A 45 8.40 2.19 -6.37
CA ALA A 45 8.04 0.81 -6.71
C ALA A 45 7.28 0.12 -5.58
N LEU A 46 7.85 0.10 -4.36
CA LEU A 46 7.32 -0.71 -3.26
C LEU A 46 5.95 -0.20 -2.76
N LEU A 47 5.82 1.12 -2.58
CA LEU A 47 4.57 1.77 -2.17
C LEU A 47 3.45 1.67 -3.21
N PRO A 48 3.70 1.87 -4.52
CA PRO A 48 2.71 1.59 -5.56
C PRO A 48 2.26 0.12 -5.59
N ILE A 49 3.20 -0.84 -5.50
CA ILE A 49 2.87 -2.27 -5.48
C ILE A 49 2.03 -2.62 -4.25
N THR A 50 2.40 -2.13 -3.08
CA THR A 50 1.62 -2.36 -1.86
C THR A 50 0.25 -1.70 -1.91
N ALA A 51 0.12 -0.51 -2.49
CA ALA A 51 -1.18 0.12 -2.72
C ALA A 51 -2.09 -0.75 -3.59
N VAL A 52 -1.57 -1.32 -4.67
CA VAL A 52 -2.31 -2.27 -5.52
C VAL A 52 -2.71 -3.51 -4.74
N ALA A 53 -1.76 -4.15 -4.03
CA ALA A 53 -2.03 -5.36 -3.26
C ALA A 53 -3.10 -5.15 -2.18
N LEU A 54 -3.03 -4.02 -1.46
CA LEU A 54 -4.03 -3.64 -0.47
C LEU A 54 -5.39 -3.33 -1.12
N GLY A 55 -5.42 -2.69 -2.29
CA GLY A 55 -6.64 -2.47 -3.06
C GLY A 55 -7.33 -3.79 -3.48
N LEU A 56 -6.55 -4.77 -3.92
CA LEU A 56 -7.04 -6.11 -4.26
C LEU A 56 -7.58 -6.86 -3.03
N LEU A 57 -6.87 -6.80 -1.91
CA LEU A 57 -7.34 -7.37 -0.64
C LEU A 57 -8.63 -6.70 -0.17
N ALA A 58 -8.70 -5.37 -0.26
CA ALA A 58 -9.88 -4.61 0.12
C ALA A 58 -11.09 -4.96 -0.76
N ALA A 59 -10.90 -5.26 -2.03
CA ALA A 59 -11.97 -5.69 -2.93
C ALA A 59 -12.67 -6.98 -2.47
N GLY A 60 -11.93 -7.91 -1.85
CA GLY A 60 -12.47 -9.16 -1.29
C GLY A 60 -13.47 -8.95 -0.15
N SER A 61 -13.41 -7.81 0.54
CA SER A 61 -14.43 -7.40 1.52
C SER A 61 -14.65 -5.90 1.49
N ALA A 62 -15.07 -5.38 0.33
CA ALA A 62 -15.18 -3.95 0.08
C ALA A 62 -15.96 -3.19 1.17
N ARG A 63 -17.03 -3.78 1.70
CA ARG A 63 -17.83 -3.15 2.77
C ARG A 63 -17.06 -2.94 4.08
N THR A 64 -16.06 -3.77 4.38
CA THR A 64 -15.32 -3.71 5.65
C THR A 64 -13.91 -3.16 5.51
N LEU A 65 -13.31 -3.26 4.31
CA LEU A 65 -11.92 -2.90 4.05
C LEU A 65 -11.76 -1.69 3.12
N PHE A 66 -12.84 -0.99 2.75
CA PHE A 66 -12.75 0.19 1.87
C PHE A 66 -11.83 1.29 2.40
N TRP A 67 -11.59 1.34 3.71
CA TRP A 67 -10.74 2.33 4.36
C TRP A 67 -9.25 1.98 4.26
N VAL A 68 -8.89 0.74 3.91
CA VAL A 68 -7.49 0.28 3.86
C VAL A 68 -6.63 1.08 2.88
N PRO A 69 -7.08 1.38 1.63
CA PRO A 69 -6.32 2.25 0.73
C PRO A 69 -6.10 3.67 1.28
N ALA A 70 -7.11 4.26 1.93
CA ALA A 70 -6.99 5.58 2.55
C ALA A 70 -6.06 5.56 3.77
N ALA A 71 -6.11 4.52 4.59
CA ALA A 71 -5.23 4.37 5.74
C ALA A 71 -3.77 4.25 5.33
N LEU A 72 -3.46 3.57 4.22
CA LEU A 72 -2.09 3.50 3.68
C LEU A 72 -1.58 4.91 3.34
N GLY A 73 -2.34 5.69 2.57
CA GLY A 73 -1.90 7.02 2.15
C GLY A 73 -1.80 8.00 3.32
N ALA A 74 -2.73 7.94 4.27
CA ALA A 74 -2.68 8.75 5.49
C ALA A 74 -1.47 8.37 6.36
N ALA A 75 -1.21 7.08 6.55
CA ALA A 75 -0.05 6.61 7.29
C ALA A 75 1.26 7.07 6.63
N PHE A 76 1.36 6.99 5.31
CA PHE A 76 2.54 7.48 4.59
C PHE A 76 2.72 9.00 4.75
N ALA A 77 1.66 9.80 4.55
CA ALA A 77 1.72 11.25 4.65
C ALA A 77 2.12 11.74 6.06
N LEU A 78 1.78 10.98 7.11
CA LEU A 78 2.11 11.33 8.50
C LEU A 78 3.47 10.79 8.94
N LEU A 79 3.78 9.52 8.65
CA LEU A 79 4.97 8.85 9.16
C LEU A 79 6.23 9.15 8.34
N PHE A 80 6.10 9.36 7.03
CA PHE A 80 7.25 9.60 6.18
C PHE A 80 8.00 10.91 6.51
N PRO A 81 7.31 12.06 6.70
CA PRO A 81 7.99 13.30 7.08
C PRO A 81 8.62 13.27 8.48
N LEU A 82 8.08 12.43 9.38
CA LEU A 82 8.66 12.19 10.70
C LEU A 82 9.95 11.36 10.61
N ALA A 83 10.01 10.42 9.66
CA ALA A 83 11.16 9.56 9.46
C ALA A 83 12.27 10.21 8.60
N VAL A 84 11.90 11.17 7.74
CA VAL A 84 12.80 11.85 6.80
C VAL A 84 12.61 13.36 6.90
N GLU A 85 13.47 14.01 7.70
CA GLU A 85 13.48 15.46 7.90
C GLU A 85 13.56 16.22 6.56
N GLY A 86 12.68 17.22 6.37
CA GLY A 86 12.67 18.09 5.19
C GLY A 86 11.92 17.57 3.97
N SER A 87 11.23 16.42 4.04
CA SER A 87 10.59 15.77 2.89
C SER A 87 9.08 16.00 2.73
N GLN A 88 8.55 17.16 3.17
CA GLN A 88 7.10 17.46 3.10
C GLN A 88 6.53 17.31 1.68
N ASP A 89 7.30 17.63 0.64
CA ASP A 89 6.91 17.45 -0.76
C ASP A 89 6.63 15.98 -1.10
N VAL A 90 7.38 15.07 -0.49
CA VAL A 90 7.23 13.63 -0.69
C VAL A 90 6.00 13.09 0.03
N ALA A 91 5.57 13.71 1.13
CA ALA A 91 4.36 13.32 1.87
C ALA A 91 3.09 13.31 1.00
N PHE A 92 3.02 14.25 0.04
CA PHE A 92 1.89 14.37 -0.90
C PHE A 92 1.73 13.14 -1.81
N TYR A 93 2.77 12.31 -1.96
CA TYR A 93 2.66 11.04 -2.68
C TYR A 93 1.68 10.07 -2.01
N GLY A 94 1.37 10.25 -0.72
CA GLY A 94 0.31 9.49 -0.04
C GLY A 94 -1.06 9.59 -0.73
N ILE A 95 -1.36 10.74 -1.37
CA ILE A 95 -2.60 10.93 -2.13
C ILE A 95 -2.60 10.01 -3.36
N PHE A 96 -1.47 9.92 -4.07
CA PHE A 96 -1.33 9.05 -5.23
C PHE A 96 -1.44 7.58 -4.86
N TYR A 97 -0.82 7.15 -3.75
CA TYR A 97 -0.93 5.77 -3.29
C TYR A 97 -2.36 5.41 -2.89
N THR A 98 -3.07 6.34 -2.25
CA THR A 98 -4.50 6.19 -1.95
C THR A 98 -5.31 5.98 -3.23
N ALA A 99 -5.09 6.83 -4.23
CA ALA A 99 -5.78 6.76 -5.51
C ALA A 99 -5.50 5.42 -6.23
N ILE A 100 -4.24 4.98 -6.28
CA ILE A 100 -3.85 3.69 -6.86
C ILE A 100 -4.59 2.53 -6.19
N GLY A 101 -4.61 2.50 -4.85
CA GLY A 101 -5.30 1.44 -4.11
C GLY A 101 -6.81 1.41 -4.37
N TYR A 102 -7.46 2.58 -4.45
CA TYR A 102 -8.88 2.66 -4.78
C TYR A 102 -9.18 2.28 -6.24
N VAL A 103 -8.32 2.67 -7.18
CA VAL A 103 -8.45 2.27 -8.59
C VAL A 103 -8.33 0.75 -8.72
N ALA A 104 -7.32 0.14 -8.09
CA ALA A 104 -7.15 -1.31 -8.09
C ALA A 104 -8.37 -2.03 -7.49
N MET A 105 -8.87 -1.53 -6.36
CA MET A 105 -10.08 -2.05 -5.71
C MET A 105 -11.31 -1.96 -6.62
N GLY A 106 -11.55 -0.80 -7.22
CA GLY A 106 -12.69 -0.55 -8.11
C GLY A 106 -12.65 -1.38 -9.39
N LEU A 107 -11.46 -1.51 -10.00
CA LEU A 107 -11.24 -2.35 -11.17
C LEU A 107 -11.53 -3.82 -10.86
N HIS A 108 -11.01 -4.34 -9.74
CA HIS A 108 -11.21 -5.73 -9.36
C HIS A 108 -12.69 -6.05 -9.11
N VAL A 109 -13.39 -5.19 -8.35
CA VAL A 109 -14.84 -5.34 -8.12
C VAL A 109 -15.62 -5.29 -9.43
N SER A 110 -15.24 -4.42 -10.35
CA SER A 110 -15.92 -4.27 -11.66
C SER A 110 -15.69 -5.46 -12.57
N MET A 111 -14.48 -6.01 -12.62
CA MET A 111 -14.17 -7.23 -13.37
C MET A 111 -14.91 -8.44 -12.78
N ALA A 112 -14.93 -8.58 -11.46
CA ALA A 112 -15.68 -9.65 -10.79
C ALA A 112 -17.19 -9.61 -11.11
N LYS A 113 -17.77 -8.41 -11.34
CA LYS A 113 -19.15 -8.28 -11.81
C LYS A 113 -19.31 -8.68 -13.27
N ARG A 114 -18.39 -8.26 -14.16
CA ARG A 114 -18.43 -8.57 -15.60
C ARG A 114 -18.25 -10.07 -15.89
N CYS A 115 -17.50 -10.78 -15.08
CA CYS A 115 -17.26 -12.22 -15.24
C CYS A 115 -18.38 -13.10 -14.65
N ARG A 116 -19.43 -12.53 -14.04
CA ARG A 116 -20.58 -13.33 -13.62
C ARG A 116 -21.41 -13.69 -14.85
N PRO A 117 -21.71 -14.98 -15.09
CA PRO A 117 -22.60 -15.37 -16.17
C PRO A 117 -23.99 -14.73 -15.94
N PRO A 118 -24.71 -14.36 -17.02
CA PRO A 118 -26.08 -13.91 -16.89
C PRO A 118 -26.90 -15.00 -16.19
N ARG A 119 -27.65 -14.60 -15.16
CA ARG A 119 -28.59 -15.47 -14.44
C ARG A 119 -29.85 -15.69 -15.24
#